data_AF-A0A9D8N9D4-F1
#
_entry.id   AF-A0A9D8N9D4-F1
#
_cell.length_a   1.000
_cell.length_b   1.000
_cell.length_c   1.000
_cell.angle_alpha   90.00
_cell.angle_beta   90.00
_cell.angle_gamma   90.00
#
_symmetry.space_group_name_H-M   'P 1'
#
loop_
_entity.id
_entity.type
_entity.pdbx_description
1 polymer ?
#
loop_
_entity_poly.entity_id
_entity_poly.type
_entity_poly.pdbx_seq_one_letter_code
_entity_poly.pdbx_strand_id
1 'polypeptide(L)' 'MNTLFDKIWDKHVVQMIDDGPTQLYIDRLYCHEVTSPQAFDGMRARGLKCFRPDHIYCMPDHNTPTHDQDKP' A
#
# COMPACT_ATOMS: atom_id res chain seq x y z
N MET A 1 -17.88 24.10 6.84
CA MET A 1 -17.69 23.25 8.03
C MET A 1 -16.87 22.07 7.56
N ASN A 2 -15.63 21.88 8.05
CA ASN A 2 -14.77 20.78 7.58
C ASN A 2 -15.01 19.55 8.46
N THR A 3 -15.36 18.43 7.82
CA THR A 3 -15.51 17.13 8.46
C THR A 3 -14.15 16.61 8.93
N LEU A 4 -14.15 15.54 9.74
CA LEU A 4 -12.90 14.86 10.09
C LEU A 4 -12.21 14.28 8.84
N PHE A 5 -13.00 13.78 7.89
CA PHE A 5 -12.48 13.27 6.61
C PHE A 5 -11.73 14.37 5.86
N ASP A 6 -12.33 15.56 5.69
CA ASP A 6 -11.69 16.67 4.98
C ASP A 6 -10.37 17.06 5.64
N LYS A 7 -10.34 17.14 6.97
CA LYS A 7 -9.12 17.47 7.72
C LYS A 7 -8.01 16.45 7.52
N ILE A 8 -8.35 15.15 7.47
CA ILE A 8 -7.37 14.10 7.20
C ILE A 8 -6.92 14.17 5.75
N TRP A 9 -7.86 14.28 4.81
CA TRP A 9 -7.57 14.39 3.37
C TRP A 9 -6.62 15.56 3.07
N ASP A 10 -6.99 16.77 3.50
CA ASP A 10 -6.24 18.01 3.30
C ASP A 10 -4.81 17.91 3.84
N LYS A 11 -4.62 17.19 4.96
CA LYS A 11 -3.29 16.98 5.57
C LYS A 11 -2.38 16.08 4.72
N HIS A 12 -2.93 15.25 3.84
CA HIS A 12 -2.17 14.32 3.00
C HIS A 12 -2.09 14.76 1.53
N VAL A 13 -2.68 15.90 1.15
CA VAL A 13 -2.51 16.46 -0.19
C VAL A 13 -1.06 16.93 -0.38
N VAL A 14 -0.37 16.36 -1.36
CA VAL A 14 0.97 16.78 -1.79
C VAL A 14 0.85 17.92 -2.79
N GLN A 15 -0.02 17.76 -3.78
CA GLN A 15 -0.33 18.75 -4.79
C GLN A 15 -1.70 18.47 -5.43
N MET A 16 -2.32 19.52 -5.95
CA MET A 16 -3.50 19.41 -6.81
C MET A 16 -3.03 19.62 -8.26
N ILE A 17 -3.31 18.66 -9.13
CA ILE A 17 -2.97 18.76 -10.55
C ILE A 17 -4.08 19.56 -11.23
N ASP A 18 -3.71 20.61 -11.98
CA ASP A 18 -4.67 21.40 -12.75
C ASP A 18 -5.39 20.51 -13.78
N ASP A 19 -6.71 20.60 -13.85
CA ASP A 19 -7.59 19.68 -14.60
C ASP A 19 -7.34 18.17 -14.32
N GLY A 20 -6.76 17.83 -13.16
CA GLY A 20 -6.30 16.49 -12.83
C GLY A 20 -6.67 16.04 -11.41
N PRO A 21 -6.25 14.82 -11.02
CA PRO A 21 -6.51 14.30 -9.69
C PRO A 21 -5.61 14.98 -8.65
N THR A 22 -6.09 14.99 -7.40
CA THR A 22 -5.25 15.33 -6.25
C THR A 22 -4.21 14.23 -6.01
N GLN A 23 -2.95 14.63 -5.90
CA GLN A 23 -1.89 13.71 -5.48
C GLN A 23 -1.89 13.62 -3.94
N LEU A 24 -2.12 12.41 -3.44
CA LEU A 24 -2.07 12.11 -2.01
C LEU A 24 -0.75 11.44 -1.63
N TYR A 25 -0.27 11.80 -0.46
CA TYR A 25 0.77 11.06 0.22
C TYR A 25 0.17 9.82 0.87
N ILE A 26 0.84 8.67 0.72
CA ILE A 26 0.46 7.40 1.34
C ILE A 26 1.43 7.11 2.49
N ASP A 27 0.95 7.22 3.73
CA ASP A 27 1.77 7.06 4.92
C ASP A 27 2.07 5.60 5.26
N ARG A 28 1.15 4.69 4.92
CA ARG A 28 1.21 3.27 5.28
C ARG A 28 0.65 2.44 4.12
N LEU A 29 1.36 1.37 3.77
CA LEU A 29 0.89 0.37 2.83
C LEU A 29 0.68 -0.94 3.57
N TYR A 30 -0.47 -1.56 3.38
CA TYR A 30 -0.76 -2.90 3.91
C TYR A 30 -0.86 -3.89 2.76
N CYS A 31 -0.19 -5.02 2.94
CA CYS A 31 -0.06 -6.07 1.94
C CYS A 31 -0.51 -7.39 2.53
N HIS A 32 -1.03 -8.26 1.67
CA HIS A 32 -1.41 -9.62 2.00
C HIS A 32 -1.03 -10.56 0.86
N GLU A 33 -0.94 -11.85 1.15
CA GLU A 33 -0.33 -12.88 0.30
C GLU A 33 -1.14 -13.22 -0.96
N VAL A 34 -2.37 -12.73 -1.10
CA VAL A 34 -3.22 -13.02 -2.27
C VAL A 34 -2.96 -12.04 -3.44
N THR A 35 -2.85 -10.74 -3.15
CA THR A 35 -2.81 -9.69 -4.19
C THR A 35 -1.46 -9.00 -4.30
N SER A 36 -0.69 -8.97 -3.21
CA SER A 36 0.58 -8.26 -3.18
C SER A 36 1.68 -8.95 -4.00
N PRO A 37 1.74 -10.30 -4.15
CA PRO A 37 2.73 -10.92 -5.02
C PRO A 37 2.74 -10.37 -6.45
N GLN A 38 1.57 -10.18 -7.07
CA GLN A 38 1.42 -9.65 -8.42
C GLN A 38 1.88 -8.18 -8.52
N ALA A 39 1.59 -7.37 -7.50
CA ALA A 39 2.09 -6.00 -7.44
C ALA A 39 3.64 -5.97 -7.35
N PHE A 40 4.23 -6.82 -6.52
CA PHE A 40 5.68 -6.94 -6.40
C PHE A 40 6.34 -7.49 -7.67
N ASP A 41 5.70 -8.43 -8.39
CA ASP A 41 6.15 -8.89 -9.70
C ASP A 41 6.18 -7.74 -10.72
N GLY A 42 5.10 -6.95 -10.77
CA GLY A 42 5.05 -5.76 -11.62
C GLY A 42 6.14 -4.74 -11.30
N MET A 43 6.46 -4.55 -10.02
CA MET A 43 7.59 -3.69 -9.59
C MET A 43 8.93 -4.26 -10.05
N ARG A 44 9.17 -5.57 -9.84
CA ARG A 44 10.41 -6.25 -10.28
C ARG A 44 10.60 -6.13 -11.79
N ALA A 45 9.55 -6.37 -12.57
CA ALA A 45 9.59 -6.26 -14.04
C ALA A 45 9.98 -4.85 -14.51
N ARG A 46 9.61 -3.82 -13.74
CA ARG A 46 9.95 -2.41 -14.01
C ARG A 46 11.30 -1.98 -13.40
N GLY A 47 12.03 -2.88 -12.74
CA GLY A 47 13.28 -2.57 -12.03
C GLY A 47 13.08 -1.64 -10.82
N LEU A 48 11.87 -1.58 -10.25
CA LEU A 48 11.54 -0.70 -9.14
C LEU A 48 11.76 -1.38 -7.79
N LYS A 49 12.18 -0.57 -6.81
CA LYS A 49 12.26 -0.96 -5.40
C LYS A 49 11.10 -0.35 -4.61
N CYS A 50 10.79 -0.95 -3.46
CA CYS A 50 9.90 -0.34 -2.48
C CYS A 50 10.51 1.00 -2.01
N PHE A 51 9.73 2.07 -2.07
CA PHE A 51 10.22 3.40 -1.77
C PHE A 51 10.49 3.61 -0.27
N ARG A 52 9.59 3.13 0.60
CA ARG A 52 9.72 3.25 2.08
C ARG A 52 9.33 1.93 2.76
N PRO A 53 10.23 0.93 2.78
CA PRO A 53 9.95 -0.40 3.32
C PRO A 53 9.40 -0.38 4.75
N ASP A 54 9.92 0.51 5.61
CA ASP A 54 9.51 0.63 7.02
C ASP A 54 8.05 1.09 7.21
N HIS A 55 7.41 1.57 6.14
CA HIS A 55 6.00 1.98 6.12
C HIS A 55 5.09 0.91 5.49
N ILE A 56 5.64 -0.21 5.05
CA ILE A 56 4.94 -1.31 4.40
C ILE A 56 4.82 -2.46 5.40
N TYR A 57 3.59 -2.88 5.68
CA TYR A 57 3.28 -4.01 6.55
C TYR A 57 2.67 -5.13 5.72
N CYS A 58 3.33 -6.29 5.69
CA CYS A 58 2.83 -7.49 5.03
C CYS A 58 2.32 -8.46 6.08
N MET A 59 1.06 -8.88 5.96
CA MET A 59 0.46 -9.89 6.83
C MET A 59 -0.12 -11.02 5.97
N PRO A 60 0.42 -12.25 6.05
CA PRO A 60 -0.19 -13.40 5.41
C PRO A 60 -1.32 -13.95 6.31
N ASP A 61 -2.57 -13.82 5.86
CA ASP A 61 -3.74 -14.16 6.69
C ASP A 61 -4.89 -14.86 5.96
N HIS A 62 -4.97 -14.86 4.64
CA HIS A 62 -6.10 -15.47 3.93
C HIS A 62 -5.85 -16.95 3.61
N ASN A 63 -4.63 -17.29 3.20
CA ASN A 63 -4.24 -18.60 2.65
C ASN A 63 -3.14 -19.27 3.47
N THR A 64 -2.91 -18.83 4.71
CA THR A 64 -1.99 -19.49 5.62
C THR A 64 -2.55 -20.88 5.98
N PRO A 65 -1.88 -21.98 5.59
CA PRO A 65 -2.43 -23.31 5.80
C PRO A 65 -2.58 -23.60 7.30
N THR A 66 -3.61 -24.33 7.71
CA THR A 66 -3.80 -24.75 9.11
C THR A 66 -3.02 -26.00 9.48
N HIS A 67 -2.51 -26.72 8.48
CA HIS A 67 -1.67 -27.90 8.63
C HIS A 67 -0.26 -27.58 8.17
N ASP A 68 0.75 -28.23 8.77
CA ASP A 68 2.13 -28.17 8.32
C ASP A 68 2.69 -26.74 8.19
N GLN A 69 2.30 -25.82 9.09
CA GLN A 69 2.78 -24.43 9.08
C GLN A 69 4.29 -24.29 9.27
N ASP A 70 4.94 -25.34 9.79
CA ASP A 70 6.39 -25.45 9.94
C ASP A 70 7.10 -25.79 8.60
N LYS A 71 6.35 -26.21 7.58
CA LYS A 71 6.89 -26.56 6.26
C LYS A 71 6.85 -25.36 5.31
N PRO A 72 7.79 -25.27 4.34
CA PRO A 72 7.76 -24.26 3.28
C PRO A 72 6.50 -24.33 2.41
#